data_AF-A0A072PDS2-F1
#
_entry.id   AF-A0A072PDS2-F1
#
_cell.length_a   1.000
_cell.length_b   1.000
_cell.length_c   1.000
_cell.angle_alpha   90.00
_cell.angle_beta   90.00
_cell.angle_gamma   90.00
#
_symmetry.space_group_name_H-M   'P 1'
#
loop_
_entity.id
_entity.type
_entity.pdbx_description
1 polymer ?
#
loop_
_entity_poly.entity_id
_entity_poly.type
_entity_poly.pdbx_seq_one_letter_code
_entity_poly.pdbx_strand_id
1 'polypeptide(L)'
;MDHPIPLGPQPDFNLLGQHLISAGDEIKKAQNLPTITIGERILAELQQLRQDGQQMRQEFKEATQAIRQDLATMMTASNHNNAARVQNSYLTDRSNSLLPFLNPLTGAIIAGFPTTPAEIERMDEQEVDRVSQQLGVQALGLTMTLAAKRRQLRAHIGLKAQSA
;
A
#
# COMPACT_ATOMS: atom_id res chain seq x y z
N MET A 1 -97.36 5.03 36.55
CA MET A 1 -96.51 6.18 36.21
C MET A 1 -95.26 5.61 35.55
N ASP A 2 -95.15 5.69 34.22
CA ASP A 2 -93.92 5.40 33.48
C ASP A 2 -93.77 6.51 32.44
N HIS A 3 -92.77 7.37 32.62
CA HIS A 3 -92.42 8.39 31.63
C HIS A 3 -91.36 7.79 30.69
N PRO A 4 -91.55 7.78 29.37
CA PRO A 4 -90.54 7.32 28.44
C PRO A 4 -89.35 8.28 28.44
N ILE A 5 -88.16 7.74 28.66
CA ILE A 5 -86.90 8.48 28.60
C ILE A 5 -86.67 8.89 27.14
N PRO A 6 -86.51 10.19 26.81
CA PRO A 6 -86.17 10.60 25.46
C PRO A 6 -84.75 10.13 25.16
N LEU A 7 -84.61 9.18 24.24
CA LEU A 7 -83.30 8.87 23.67
C LEU A 7 -82.83 10.14 22.94
N GLY A 8 -81.70 10.69 23.38
CA GLY A 8 -81.06 11.82 22.73
C GLY A 8 -80.73 11.53 21.26
N PRO A 9 -80.19 12.52 20.51
CA PRO A 9 -79.85 12.33 19.10
C PRO A 9 -79.00 11.07 18.91
N GLN A 10 -79.45 10.15 18.05
CA GLN A 10 -78.73 8.92 17.79
C GLN A 10 -77.50 9.18 16.90
N PRO A 11 -76.40 8.44 17.11
CA PRO A 11 -75.22 8.54 16.25
C PRO A 11 -75.54 8.17 14.80
N ASP A 12 -75.03 8.96 13.86
CA ASP A 12 -75.06 8.59 12.44
C ASP A 12 -73.85 7.72 12.11
N PHE A 13 -74.06 6.41 12.03
CA PHE A 13 -73.03 5.43 11.71
C PHE A 13 -72.48 5.58 10.28
N ASN A 14 -73.23 6.17 9.35
CA ASN A 14 -72.74 6.44 8.00
C ASN A 14 -71.74 7.60 8.01
N LEU A 15 -72.05 8.65 8.77
CA LEU A 15 -71.14 9.78 8.99
C LEU A 15 -69.86 9.32 9.71
N LEU A 16 -70.01 8.48 10.73
CA LEU A 16 -68.89 7.84 11.43
C LEU A 16 -68.01 7.01 10.48
N GLY A 17 -68.62 6.24 9.58
CA GLY A 17 -67.92 5.48 8.55
C GLY A 17 -67.13 6.38 7.58
N GLN A 18 -67.72 7.48 7.13
CA GLN A 18 -67.04 8.46 6.26
C GLN A 18 -65.81 9.08 6.95
N HIS A 19 -65.94 9.46 8.22
CA HIS A 19 -64.81 10.02 8.97
C HIS A 19 -63.67 9.03 9.17
N LEU A 20 -63.97 7.74 9.39
CA LEU A 20 -62.95 6.70 9.50
C LEU A 20 -62.21 6.47 8.18
N ILE A 21 -62.93 6.52 7.06
CA ILE A 21 -62.32 6.41 5.71
C ILE A 21 -61.42 7.62 5.45
N SER A 22 -61.89 8.85 5.70
CA SER A 22 -61.07 10.05 5.54
C SER A 22 -59.83 10.05 6.44
N ALA A 23 -59.97 9.60 7.69
CA ALA A 23 -58.82 9.44 8.59
C ALA A 23 -57.81 8.42 8.04
N GLY A 24 -58.30 7.30 7.51
CA GLY A 24 -57.46 6.29 6.85
C GLY A 24 -56.70 6.84 5.65
N ASP A 25 -57.33 7.69 4.84
CA ASP A 25 -56.69 8.31 3.68
C ASP A 25 -55.66 9.38 4.07
N GLU A 26 -55.88 10.14 5.15
CA GLU A 26 -54.87 11.03 5.72
C GLU A 26 -53.67 10.27 6.30
N ILE A 27 -53.90 9.12 6.94
CA ILE A 27 -52.83 8.24 7.42
C ILE A 27 -51.97 7.72 6.27
N LYS A 28 -52.56 7.41 5.10
CA LYS A 28 -51.79 7.02 3.90
C LYS A 28 -50.89 8.14 3.40
N LYS A 29 -51.30 9.41 3.52
CA LYS A 29 -50.46 10.56 3.13
C LYS A 29 -49.24 10.70 4.03
N ALA A 30 -49.34 10.29 5.30
CA ALA A 30 -48.22 10.27 6.23
C ALA A 30 -47.10 9.29 5.80
N GLN A 31 -47.43 8.23 5.07
CA GLN A 31 -46.43 7.27 4.53
C GLN A 31 -45.61 7.85 3.37
N ASN A 32 -46.15 8.84 2.67
CA ASN A 32 -45.47 9.56 1.59
C ASN A 32 -44.77 10.85 2.08
N LEU A 33 -44.56 11.00 3.40
CA LEU A 33 -43.86 12.17 3.92
C LEU A 33 -42.39 12.13 3.46
N PRO A 34 -41.90 13.19 2.78
CA PRO A 34 -40.53 13.27 2.29
C PRO A 34 -39.48 12.98 3.37
N THR A 35 -39.78 13.30 4.63
CA THR A 35 -38.92 13.07 5.79
C THR A 35 -38.58 11.58 6.00
N ILE A 36 -39.50 10.65 5.73
CA ILE A 36 -39.24 9.20 5.86
C ILE A 36 -38.29 8.74 4.74
N THR A 37 -38.55 9.17 3.50
CA THR A 37 -37.68 8.88 2.34
C THR A 37 -36.29 9.49 2.48
N ILE A 38 -36.16 10.68 3.08
CA ILE A 38 -34.88 11.32 3.36
C ILE A 38 -34.12 10.55 4.46
N GLY A 39 -34.80 10.08 5.51
CA GLY A 39 -34.19 9.29 6.58
C GLY A 39 -33.62 7.96 6.10
N GLU A 40 -34.33 7.24 5.24
CA GLU A 40 -33.84 6.00 4.63
C GLU A 40 -32.59 6.23 3.78
N ARG A 41 -32.55 7.32 3.00
CA ARG A 41 -31.37 7.69 2.21
C ARG A 41 -30.16 8.02 3.09
N ILE A 42 -30.35 8.80 4.16
CA ILE A 42 -29.27 9.13 5.11
C ILE A 42 -28.73 7.85 5.76
N LEU A 43 -29.58 6.91 6.14
CA LEU A 43 -29.15 5.64 6.72
C LEU A 43 -28.35 4.80 5.71
N ALA A 44 -28.77 4.76 4.45
CA ALA A 44 -28.03 4.07 3.40
C ALA A 44 -26.64 4.71 3.17
N GLU A 45 -26.56 6.03 3.09
CA GLU A 45 -25.28 6.76 2.97
C GLU A 45 -24.38 6.54 4.19
N LEU A 46 -24.92 6.52 5.41
CA LEU A 46 -24.15 6.23 6.62
C LEU A 46 -23.65 4.78 6.66
N GLN A 47 -24.42 3.82 6.14
CA GLN A 47 -23.97 2.44 6.00
C GLN A 47 -22.83 2.33 4.98
N GLN A 48 -22.95 3.02 3.85
CA GLN A 48 -21.92 3.08 2.83
C GLN A 48 -20.64 3.72 3.37
N LEU A 49 -20.74 4.87 4.06
CA LEU A 49 -19.58 5.52 4.70
C LEU A 49 -18.88 4.61 5.72
N ARG A 50 -19.63 3.76 6.45
CA ARG A 50 -19.04 2.78 7.35
C ARG A 50 -18.28 1.69 6.60
N GLN A 51 -18.84 1.19 5.49
CA GLN A 51 -18.18 0.19 4.65
C GLN A 51 -16.91 0.76 4.01
N ASP A 52 -17.00 1.96 3.42
CA ASP A 52 -15.86 2.67 2.84
C ASP A 52 -14.78 2.94 3.90
N GLY A 53 -15.18 3.34 5.11
CA GLY A 53 -14.27 3.56 6.23
C GLY A 53 -13.65 2.28 6.80
N GLN A 54 -14.26 1.11 6.60
CA GLN A 54 -13.67 -0.19 6.93
C GLN A 54 -12.67 -0.61 5.85
N GLN A 55 -13.04 -0.48 4.58
CA GLN A 55 -12.17 -0.78 3.45
C GLN A 55 -10.90 0.08 3.47
N MET A 56 -11.04 1.40 3.61
CA MET A 56 -9.89 2.32 3.67
C MET A 56 -8.94 2.00 4.83
N ARG A 57 -9.48 1.60 6.00
CA ARG A 57 -8.64 1.15 7.13
C ARG A 57 -7.87 -0.12 6.81
N GLN A 58 -8.47 -1.04 6.07
CA GLN A 58 -7.83 -2.28 5.68
C GLN A 58 -6.71 -2.01 4.68
N GLU A 59 -6.98 -1.24 3.63
CA GLU A 59 -5.99 -0.81 2.64
C GLU A 59 -4.83 -0.05 3.29
N PHE A 60 -5.13 0.87 4.24
CA PHE A 60 -4.10 1.60 4.97
C PHE A 60 -3.22 0.69 5.83
N LYS A 61 -3.81 -0.32 6.48
CA LYS A 61 -3.04 -1.31 7.26
C LYS A 61 -2.12 -2.13 6.37
N GLU A 62 -2.62 -2.58 5.23
CA GLU A 62 -1.84 -3.36 4.25
C GLU A 62 -0.69 -2.54 3.67
N ALA A 63 -0.96 -1.29 3.24
CA ALA A 63 0.06 -0.37 2.75
C ALA A 63 1.12 -0.07 3.82
N THR A 64 0.69 0.20 5.06
CA THR A 64 1.61 0.46 6.18
C THR A 64 2.48 -0.76 6.47
N GLN A 65 1.91 -1.97 6.39
CA GLN A 65 2.65 -3.20 6.63
C GLN A 65 3.68 -3.46 5.52
N ALA A 66 3.30 -3.25 4.25
CA ALA A 66 4.20 -3.36 3.11
C ALA A 66 5.39 -2.38 3.24
N ILE A 67 5.11 -1.10 3.52
CA ILE A 67 6.15 -0.07 3.71
C ILE A 67 7.11 -0.46 4.85
N ARG A 68 6.60 -0.99 5.96
CA ARG A 68 7.45 -1.44 7.08
C ARG A 68 8.36 -2.59 6.66
N GLN A 69 7.85 -3.55 5.90
CA GLN A 69 8.61 -4.69 5.43
C GLN A 69 9.70 -4.29 4.43
N ASP A 70 9.37 -3.40 3.49
CA ASP A 70 10.32 -2.85 2.52
C ASP A 70 11.44 -2.09 3.24
N LEU A 71 11.09 -1.24 4.21
CA LEU A 71 12.08 -0.50 4.99
C LEU A 71 13.01 -1.43 5.79
N ALA A 72 12.46 -2.46 6.44
CA ALA A 72 13.25 -3.44 7.17
C ALA A 72 14.23 -4.20 6.24
N THR A 73 13.78 -4.52 5.03
CA THR A 73 14.60 -5.15 3.98
C THR A 73 15.74 -4.23 3.56
N MET A 74 15.42 -2.97 3.22
CA MET A 74 16.43 -1.96 2.84
C MET A 74 17.46 -1.73 3.95
N MET A 75 17.03 -1.63 5.20
CA MET A 75 17.93 -1.45 6.34
C MET A 75 18.88 -2.63 6.51
N THR A 76 18.36 -3.86 6.43
CA THR A 76 19.17 -5.08 6.56
C THR A 76 20.18 -5.19 5.42
N ALA A 77 19.73 -4.98 4.17
CA ALA A 77 20.58 -5.01 3.00
C ALA A 77 21.67 -3.92 3.06
N SER A 78 21.31 -2.70 3.47
CA SER A 78 22.25 -1.59 3.64
C SER A 78 23.33 -1.90 4.70
N ASN A 79 22.92 -2.40 5.85
CA ASN A 79 23.86 -2.78 6.93
C ASN A 79 24.81 -3.89 6.47
N HIS A 80 24.30 -4.94 5.83
CA HIS A 80 25.10 -6.01 5.26
C HIS A 80 26.09 -5.46 4.23
N ASN A 81 25.60 -4.66 3.27
CA ASN A 81 26.43 -4.09 2.20
C ASN A 81 27.52 -3.16 2.75
N ASN A 82 27.23 -2.39 3.79
CA ASN A 82 28.22 -1.54 4.44
C ASN A 82 29.30 -2.37 5.14
N ALA A 83 28.92 -3.42 5.85
CA ALA A 83 29.88 -4.36 6.45
C ALA A 83 30.72 -5.05 5.36
N ALA A 84 30.09 -5.54 4.29
CA ALA A 84 30.77 -6.16 3.16
C ALA A 84 31.75 -5.19 2.49
N ARG A 85 31.36 -3.93 2.28
CA ARG A 85 32.22 -2.86 1.74
C ARG A 85 33.47 -2.64 2.58
N VAL A 86 33.31 -2.56 3.90
CA VAL A 86 34.43 -2.38 4.83
C VAL A 86 35.36 -3.59 4.79
N GLN A 87 34.82 -4.81 4.83
CA GLN A 87 35.62 -6.03 4.76
C GLN A 87 36.38 -6.14 3.43
N ASN A 88 35.70 -5.89 2.32
CA ASN A 88 36.31 -5.90 0.98
C ASN A 88 37.42 -4.86 0.85
N SER A 89 37.35 -3.74 1.58
CA SER A 89 38.39 -2.69 1.55
C SER A 89 39.73 -3.10 2.15
N TYR A 90 39.73 -4.12 3.01
CA TYR A 90 40.95 -4.70 3.56
C TYR A 90 41.61 -5.70 2.60
N LEU A 91 40.94 -6.11 1.52
CA LEU A 91 41.52 -7.03 0.54
C LEU A 91 42.61 -6.33 -0.27
N THR A 92 43.80 -6.93 -0.25
CA THR A 92 44.96 -6.51 -1.03
C THR A 92 45.26 -7.46 -2.19
N ASP A 93 44.91 -8.74 -2.04
CA ASP A 93 45.11 -9.79 -3.04
C ASP A 93 43.91 -9.89 -4.01
N ARG A 94 44.21 -10.14 -5.28
CA ARG A 94 43.21 -10.24 -6.35
C ARG A 94 42.45 -11.57 -6.37
N SER A 95 42.94 -12.60 -5.68
CA SER A 95 42.32 -13.92 -5.57
C SER A 95 41.49 -14.11 -4.30
N ASN A 96 41.57 -13.18 -3.35
CA ASN A 96 40.79 -13.29 -2.12
C ASN A 96 39.29 -13.18 -2.40
N SER A 97 38.50 -13.95 -1.66
CA SER A 97 37.04 -13.93 -1.80
C SER A 97 36.47 -12.58 -1.36
N LEU A 98 35.64 -12.00 -2.21
CA LEU A 98 34.78 -10.87 -1.87
C LEU A 98 33.62 -11.36 -1.01
N LEU A 99 33.21 -10.53 -0.06
CA LEU A 99 31.88 -10.67 0.53
C LEU A 99 30.84 -10.18 -0.48
N PRO A 100 29.80 -10.99 -0.75
CA PRO A 100 28.76 -10.64 -1.71
C PRO A 100 27.88 -9.51 -1.17
N PHE A 101 27.37 -8.69 -2.08
CA PHE A 101 26.37 -7.67 -1.76
C PHE A 101 24.95 -8.20 -1.97
N LEU A 102 24.02 -7.66 -1.20
CA LEU A 102 22.59 -7.83 -1.35
C LEU A 102 22.01 -6.70 -2.20
N ASN A 103 20.99 -6.99 -2.99
CA ASN A 103 20.21 -5.97 -3.67
C ASN A 103 19.47 -5.13 -2.59
N PRO A 104 19.63 -3.80 -2.58
CA PRO A 104 19.07 -2.95 -1.54
C PRO A 104 17.53 -2.93 -1.53
N LEU A 105 16.88 -3.24 -2.65
CA LEU A 105 15.42 -3.24 -2.76
C LEU A 105 14.80 -4.59 -2.36
N THR A 106 15.45 -5.70 -2.71
CA THR A 106 14.88 -7.04 -2.51
C THR A 106 15.51 -7.82 -1.37
N GLY A 107 16.68 -7.39 -0.88
CA GLY A 107 17.47 -8.12 0.11
C GLY A 107 18.11 -9.42 -0.40
N ALA A 108 17.90 -9.78 -1.68
CA ALA A 108 18.47 -10.98 -2.27
C ALA A 108 19.95 -10.79 -2.65
N ILE A 109 20.71 -11.88 -2.69
CA ILE A 109 22.10 -11.85 -3.20
C ILE A 109 22.08 -11.41 -4.66
N ILE A 110 23.00 -10.51 -5.02
CA ILE A 110 23.12 -10.02 -6.39
C ILE A 110 23.62 -11.14 -7.30
N ALA A 111 22.79 -11.51 -8.28
CA ALA A 111 23.14 -12.55 -9.24
C ALA A 111 24.29 -12.08 -10.15
N GLY A 112 25.31 -12.93 -10.29
CA GLY A 112 26.52 -12.61 -11.06
C GLY A 112 27.47 -11.66 -10.32
N PHE A 113 27.30 -11.45 -9.01
CA PHE A 113 28.26 -10.69 -8.24
C PHE A 113 29.64 -11.39 -8.25
N PRO A 114 30.73 -10.65 -8.53
CA PRO A 114 32.07 -11.22 -8.61
C PRO A 114 32.47 -11.84 -7.27
N THR A 115 33.05 -13.03 -7.32
CA THR A 115 33.55 -13.73 -6.13
C THR A 115 34.96 -13.27 -5.75
N THR A 116 35.72 -12.69 -6.68
CA THR A 116 37.07 -12.16 -6.42
C THR A 116 37.33 -10.82 -7.12
N PRO A 117 38.28 -9.99 -6.62
CA PRO A 117 38.66 -8.75 -7.30
C PRO A 117 39.20 -8.95 -8.73
N ALA A 118 39.75 -10.12 -9.05
CA ALA A 118 40.24 -10.46 -10.40
C ALA A 118 39.09 -10.69 -11.39
N GLU A 119 37.97 -11.24 -10.94
CA GLU A 119 36.80 -11.47 -11.80
C GLU A 119 36.22 -10.17 -12.34
N ILE A 120 36.29 -9.09 -11.57
CA ILE A 120 35.84 -7.76 -12.02
C ILE A 120 36.56 -7.30 -13.28
N GLU A 121 37.84 -7.65 -13.43
CA GLU A 121 38.62 -7.29 -14.63
C GLU A 121 38.24 -8.12 -15.85
N ARG A 122 37.60 -9.27 -15.64
CA ARG A 122 37.15 -10.18 -16.70
C ARG A 122 35.70 -9.95 -17.10
N MET A 123 34.90 -9.34 -16.22
CA MET A 123 33.48 -9.06 -16.47
C MET A 123 33.28 -8.22 -17.73
N ASP A 124 32.44 -8.65 -18.65
CA ASP A 124 32.07 -7.85 -19.81
C ASP A 124 31.17 -6.65 -19.44
N GLU A 125 30.83 -5.83 -20.43
CA GLU A 125 30.04 -4.63 -20.20
C GLU A 125 28.63 -4.92 -19.67
N GLN A 126 27.99 -5.99 -20.17
CA GLN A 126 26.65 -6.36 -19.73
C GLN A 126 26.66 -6.86 -18.29
N GLU A 127 27.67 -7.64 -17.91
CA GLU A 127 27.85 -8.15 -16.55
C GLU A 127 28.08 -6.99 -15.56
N VAL A 128 28.95 -6.05 -15.89
CA VAL A 128 29.23 -4.88 -15.02
C VAL A 128 28.00 -4.01 -14.88
N ASP A 129 27.29 -3.73 -15.97
CA ASP A 129 26.08 -2.93 -15.95
C ASP A 129 24.97 -3.60 -15.14
N ARG A 130 24.78 -4.91 -15.32
CA ARG A 130 23.79 -5.70 -14.56
C ARG A 130 24.07 -5.69 -13.07
N VAL A 131 25.32 -5.89 -12.65
CA VAL A 131 25.69 -5.87 -11.22
C VAL A 131 25.54 -4.46 -10.66
N SER A 132 25.98 -3.43 -11.39
CA SER A 132 25.89 -2.03 -10.96
C SER A 132 24.43 -1.56 -10.82
N GLN A 133 23.57 -1.96 -11.75
CA GLN A 133 22.12 -1.69 -11.67
C GLN A 133 21.49 -2.35 -10.45
N GLN A 134 21.82 -3.62 -10.18
CA GLN A 134 21.32 -4.33 -9.00
C GLN A 134 21.84 -3.73 -7.67
N LEU A 135 23.02 -3.08 -7.69
CA LEU A 135 23.55 -2.32 -6.55
C LEU A 135 22.89 -0.94 -6.38
N GLY A 136 22.04 -0.50 -7.33
CA GLY A 136 21.48 0.86 -7.36
C GLY A 136 22.50 1.92 -7.78
N VAL A 137 23.65 1.50 -8.31
CA VAL A 137 24.72 2.37 -8.80
C VAL A 137 24.54 2.54 -10.29
N GLN A 138 23.73 3.51 -10.69
CA GLN A 138 23.68 3.87 -12.10
C GLN A 138 25.01 4.51 -12.48
N ALA A 139 25.64 4.02 -13.55
CA ALA A 139 26.75 4.71 -14.18
C ALA A 139 26.27 6.12 -14.54
N LEU A 140 26.88 7.15 -13.94
CA LEU A 140 26.57 8.54 -14.24
C LEU A 140 27.11 8.83 -15.64
N GLY A 141 26.25 8.64 -16.65
CA GLY A 141 26.51 9.04 -18.04
C GLY A 141 26.49 7.88 -19.03
N LEU A 142 25.84 8.11 -20.16
CA LEU A 142 25.73 7.22 -21.33
C LEU A 142 27.09 6.96 -22.03
N THR A 143 28.21 7.45 -21.50
CA THR A 143 29.52 7.53 -22.16
C THR A 143 30.68 7.02 -21.30
N MET A 144 30.43 6.16 -20.32
CA MET A 144 31.52 5.53 -19.56
C MET A 144 32.11 4.33 -20.32
N THR A 145 33.43 4.29 -20.46
CA THR A 145 34.15 3.12 -20.98
C THR A 145 34.03 1.93 -20.02
N LEU A 146 34.14 0.70 -20.53
CA LEU A 146 34.12 -0.51 -19.71
C LEU A 146 35.13 -0.47 -18.55
N ALA A 147 36.35 0.04 -18.80
CA ALA A 147 37.36 0.21 -17.76
C ALA A 147 36.91 1.19 -16.65
N ALA A 148 36.21 2.28 -17.01
CA ALA A 148 35.66 3.22 -16.05
C ALA A 148 34.50 2.60 -15.24
N LYS A 149 33.61 1.83 -15.90
CA LYS A 149 32.52 1.10 -15.23
C LYS A 149 33.06 0.10 -14.21
N ARG A 150 34.06 -0.72 -14.59
CA ARG A 150 34.74 -1.65 -13.68
C ARG A 150 35.37 -0.91 -12.50
N ARG A 151 36.07 0.21 -12.76
CA ARG A 151 36.67 1.04 -11.70
C ARG A 151 35.60 1.60 -10.73
N GLN A 152 34.47 2.07 -11.25
CA GLN A 152 33.36 2.54 -10.42
C GLN A 152 32.77 1.41 -9.57
N LEU A 153 32.55 0.23 -10.15
CA LEU A 153 32.09 -0.95 -9.42
C LEU A 153 33.05 -1.31 -8.28
N ARG A 154 34.36 -1.41 -8.58
CA ARG A 154 35.41 -1.68 -7.58
C ARG A 154 35.36 -0.68 -6.42
N ALA A 155 35.33 0.61 -6.74
CA ALA A 155 35.28 1.66 -5.72
C ALA A 155 34.00 1.56 -4.88
N HIS A 156 32.86 1.28 -5.51
CA HIS A 156 31.61 1.14 -4.80
C HIS A 156 31.63 -0.04 -3.82
N ILE A 157 32.15 -1.20 -4.21
CA ILE A 157 32.19 -2.38 -3.34
C ILE A 157 33.34 -2.34 -2.31
N GLY A 158 34.07 -1.22 -2.23
CA GLY A 158 35.08 -0.95 -1.20
C GLY A 158 36.50 -1.31 -1.60
N LEU A 159 36.76 -1.82 -2.80
CA LEU A 159 38.11 -2.18 -3.23
C LEU A 159 38.98 -0.95 -3.47
N LYS A 160 40.25 -1.05 -3.05
CA LYS A 160 41.25 -0.01 -3.35
C LYS A 160 41.47 0.13 -4.86
N ALA A 161 41.80 1.36 -5.27
CA ALA A 161 42.20 1.64 -6.64
C ALA A 161 43.41 0.75 -7.00
N GLN A 162 43.37 0.12 -8.17
CA GLN A 162 44.56 -0.58 -8.67
C GLN A 162 45.65 0.47 -8.92
N SER A 163 46.80 0.28 -8.28
CA SER A 163 48.03 0.96 -8.67
C SER A 163 48.31 0.68 -10.14
N ALA A 164 48.56 1.74 -10.91
CA ALA A 164 48.92 1.69 -12.32
C ALA A 164 50.25 0.95 -12.53
#